data_AF-A0A7C2CIJ8-F1
#
_entry.id   AF-A0A7C2CIJ8-F1
#
_cell.length_a   1.000
_cell.length_b   1.000
_cell.length_c   1.000
_cell.angle_alpha   90.00
_cell.angle_beta   90.00
_cell.angle_gamma   90.00
#
_symmetry.space_group_name_H-M   'P 1'
#
loop_
_entity.id
_entity.type
_entity.pdbx_description
1 polymer ?
#
loop_
_entity_poly.entity_id
_entity_poly.type
_entity_poly.pdbx_seq_one_letter_code
_entity_poly.pdbx_strand_id
1 'polypeptide(L)'
;MGNVLLSLIALPALEEVAAVLYPLAYVSLESALFMPGVMDQTAHLLTCVFTNKTRVFGADLGEIAYFHLKKELFFSYEMIDRTSLAWPEKAALDYIYLQRQNGIEPSLNE
;
A
#
# COMPACT_ATOMS: atom_id res chain seq x y z
N MET A 1 -1.57 12.50 -29.02
CA MET A 1 -0.68 11.32 -29.05
C MET A 1 0.58 11.65 -28.27
N GLY A 2 0.47 11.70 -26.94
CA GLY A 2 1.58 12.09 -26.07
C GLY A 2 2.43 10.90 -25.69
N ASN A 3 3.71 10.94 -26.06
CA ASN A 3 4.84 10.44 -25.29
C ASN A 3 4.82 9.01 -24.71
N VAL A 4 4.34 8.02 -25.46
CA VAL A 4 4.59 6.59 -25.17
C VAL A 4 6.09 6.28 -25.05
N LEU A 5 6.95 7.04 -25.75
CA LEU A 5 8.40 6.90 -25.69
C LEU A 5 9.02 7.37 -24.35
N LEU A 6 8.39 8.29 -23.64
CA LEU A 6 8.92 8.81 -22.37
C LEU A 6 8.59 7.86 -21.20
N SER A 7 7.47 7.14 -21.24
CA SER A 7 7.16 6.12 -20.24
C SER A 7 8.06 4.88 -20.34
N LEU A 8 8.69 4.62 -21.50
CA LEU A 8 9.60 3.49 -21.71
C LEU A 8 11.00 3.72 -21.12
N ILE A 9 11.35 4.96 -20.77
CA ILE A 9 12.67 5.35 -20.24
C ILE A 9 12.56 5.77 -18.75
N ALA A 10 11.35 6.07 -18.26
CA ALA A 10 11.12 6.37 -16.85
C ALA A 10 11.30 5.11 -15.99
N LEU A 11 12.00 5.26 -14.86
CA LEU A 11 12.03 4.21 -13.84
C LEU A 11 10.60 3.99 -13.32
N PRO A 12 10.18 2.73 -13.11
CA PRO A 12 8.87 2.45 -12.58
C PRO A 12 8.76 3.01 -11.16
N ALA A 13 7.57 3.50 -10.82
CA ALA A 13 7.28 3.85 -9.43
C ALA A 13 7.27 2.59 -8.56
N LEU A 14 7.53 2.73 -7.26
CA LEU A 14 7.61 1.59 -6.35
C LEU A 14 6.28 0.83 -6.27
N GLU A 15 5.17 1.56 -6.45
CA GLU A 15 3.80 1.06 -6.55
C GLU A 15 3.59 0.15 -7.76
N GLU A 16 4.17 0.51 -8.92
CA GLU A 16 4.09 -0.29 -10.13
C GLU A 16 4.90 -1.59 -9.97
N VAL A 17 6.10 -1.50 -9.37
CA VAL A 17 6.89 -2.68 -9.01
C VAL A 17 6.10 -3.58 -8.07
N ALA A 18 5.43 -3.00 -7.07
CA ALA A 18 4.63 -3.74 -6.12
C ALA A 18 3.44 -4.47 -6.77
N ALA A 19 2.75 -3.80 -7.70
CA ALA A 19 1.64 -4.37 -8.45
C ALA A 19 2.08 -5.51 -9.38
N VAL A 20 3.29 -5.45 -9.94
CA VAL A 20 3.84 -6.56 -10.75
C VAL A 20 4.21 -7.76 -9.89
N LEU A 21 4.84 -7.54 -8.73
CA LEU A 21 5.23 -8.61 -7.82
C LEU A 21 4.01 -9.33 -7.22
N TYR A 22 2.97 -8.57 -6.86
CA TYR A 22 1.72 -9.08 -6.28
C TYR A 22 0.48 -8.38 -6.88
N PRO A 23 -0.01 -8.85 -8.04
CA PRO A 23 -1.12 -8.20 -8.77
C PRO A 23 -2.45 -8.14 -8.03
N LEU A 24 -2.61 -8.98 -7.02
CA LEU A 24 -3.82 -9.02 -6.20
C LEU A 24 -3.68 -8.22 -4.90
N ALA A 25 -2.51 -7.64 -4.62
CA ALA A 25 -2.32 -6.75 -3.48
C ALA A 25 -2.79 -5.33 -3.81
N TYR A 26 -3.03 -4.52 -2.78
CA TYR A 26 -3.25 -3.09 -2.92
C TYR A 26 -2.41 -2.29 -1.94
N VAL A 27 -2.02 -1.08 -2.33
CA VAL A 27 -1.32 -0.10 -1.48
C VAL A 27 -2.29 0.38 -0.41
N SER A 28 -1.87 0.29 0.86
CA SER A 28 -2.69 0.59 2.04
C SER A 28 -1.82 1.16 3.16
N LEU A 29 -2.34 1.20 4.39
CA LEU A 29 -1.66 1.63 5.62
C LEU A 29 -1.06 3.03 5.49
N GLU A 30 0.14 3.25 6.03
CA GLU A 30 0.84 4.53 6.02
C GLU A 30 1.02 5.10 4.62
N SER A 31 1.34 4.27 3.62
CA SER A 31 1.53 4.73 2.23
C SER A 31 0.24 5.34 1.65
N ALA A 32 -0.89 4.65 1.80
CA ALA A 32 -2.17 5.15 1.30
C ALA A 32 -2.75 6.30 2.14
N LEU A 33 -2.30 6.49 3.39
CA LEU A 33 -2.66 7.65 4.21
C LEU A 33 -1.77 8.87 3.89
N PHE A 34 -0.52 8.64 3.51
CA PHE A 34 0.41 9.71 3.12
C PHE A 34 0.07 10.34 1.76
N MET A 35 -0.23 9.53 0.74
CA MET A 35 -0.52 10.01 -0.63
C MET A 35 -1.60 11.10 -0.72
N PRO A 36 -2.77 10.98 -0.05
CA PRO A 36 -3.79 12.03 -0.01
C PRO A 36 -3.54 13.11 1.06
N GLY A 37 -2.44 13.04 1.81
CA GLY A 37 -2.10 14.00 2.88
C GLY A 37 -2.87 13.80 4.18
N VAL A 38 -3.36 12.59 4.47
CA VAL A 38 -4.01 12.26 5.75
C VAL A 38 -2.96 12.06 6.85
N MET A 39 -1.78 11.56 6.51
CA MET A 39 -0.59 11.55 7.36
C MET A 39 0.50 12.45 6.78
N ASP A 40 1.14 13.23 7.65
CA ASP A 40 2.27 14.10 7.26
C ASP A 40 3.63 13.35 7.27
N GLN A 41 3.70 12.21 7.96
CA GLN A 41 4.90 11.37 7.96
C GLN A 41 4.91 10.46 6.73
N THR A 42 6.00 10.55 5.96
CA THR A 42 6.25 9.63 4.86
C THR A 42 6.53 8.22 5.39
N ALA A 43 5.94 7.21 4.75
CA ALA A 43 6.20 5.82 5.10
C ALA A 43 7.65 5.45 4.76
N HIS A 44 8.33 4.75 5.65
CA HIS A 44 9.72 4.30 5.43
C HIS A 44 9.85 3.24 4.32
N LEU A 45 8.74 2.58 3.99
CA LEU A 45 8.62 1.55 2.97
C LEU A 45 7.22 1.63 2.35
N LEU A 46 7.06 1.15 1.12
CA LEU A 46 5.76 1.03 0.50
C LEU A 46 4.96 -0.09 1.16
N THR A 47 3.81 0.26 1.73
CA THR A 47 2.93 -0.64 2.48
C THR A 47 1.77 -1.12 1.61
N CYS A 48 1.69 -2.44 1.44
CA CYS A 48 0.62 -3.11 0.71
C CYS A 48 -0.04 -4.17 1.60
N VAL A 49 -1.27 -4.54 1.27
CA VAL A 49 -1.98 -5.65 1.92
C VAL A 49 -2.44 -6.68 0.90
N PHE A 50 -2.51 -7.95 1.33
CA PHE A 50 -2.93 -9.08 0.50
C PHE A 50 -3.56 -10.20 1.33
N THR A 51 -4.32 -11.10 0.71
CA THR A 51 -5.00 -12.20 1.40
C THR A 51 -4.14 -13.45 1.66
N ASN A 52 -2.85 -13.43 1.30
CA ASN A 52 -1.89 -14.53 1.53
C ASN A 52 -0.82 -14.12 2.56
N LYS A 53 0.25 -14.90 2.69
CA LYS A 53 1.31 -14.70 3.69
C LYS A 53 2.05 -13.37 3.54
N THR A 54 2.35 -12.74 4.69
CA THR A 54 3.18 -11.54 4.82
C THR A 54 4.56 -11.74 4.21
N ARG A 55 5.06 -10.74 3.48
CA ARG A 55 6.39 -10.74 2.83
C ARG A 55 6.96 -9.33 2.76
N VAL A 56 8.29 -9.21 2.80
CA VAL A 56 9.02 -7.95 2.58
C VAL A 56 10.00 -8.16 1.44
N PHE A 57 10.09 -7.19 0.55
CA PHE A 57 10.98 -7.18 -0.60
C PHE A 57 11.82 -5.91 -0.59
N GLY A 58 13.14 -6.06 -0.67
CA GLY A 58 14.02 -4.95 -0.99
C GLY A 58 14.11 -4.80 -2.52
N ALA A 59 13.85 -3.60 -3.01
CA ALA A 59 14.20 -3.18 -4.37
C ALA A 59 15.25 -2.08 -4.29
N ASP A 60 16.04 -1.90 -5.34
CA ASP A 60 17.03 -0.81 -5.41
C ASP A 60 16.37 0.58 -5.32
N LEU A 61 15.07 0.67 -5.63
CA LEU A 61 14.24 1.87 -5.57
C LEU A 61 13.61 2.11 -4.18
N GLY A 62 13.66 1.14 -3.27
CA GLY A 62 13.02 1.19 -1.96
C GLY A 62 12.51 -0.16 -1.46
N GLU A 63 12.00 -0.21 -0.23
CA GLU A 63 11.43 -1.42 0.36
C GLU A 63 9.92 -1.49 0.16
N ILE A 64 9.40 -2.71 -0.05
CA ILE A 64 7.97 -2.99 -0.18
C ILE A 64 7.59 -4.06 0.85
N ALA A 65 6.60 -3.78 1.69
CA ALA A 65 6.02 -4.77 2.60
C ALA A 65 4.59 -5.11 2.20
N TYR A 66 4.30 -6.41 2.15
CA TYR A 66 2.97 -6.97 1.96
C TYR A 66 2.51 -7.59 3.26
N PHE A 67 1.44 -7.06 3.83
CA PHE A 67 0.84 -7.58 5.06
C PHE A 67 -0.35 -8.47 4.76
N HIS A 68 -0.47 -9.56 5.52
CA HIS A 68 -1.62 -10.43 5.44
C HIS A 68 -2.87 -9.74 5.99
N LEU A 69 -3.93 -9.71 5.20
CA LEU A 69 -5.25 -9.27 5.61
C LEU A 69 -6.26 -10.41 5.48
N LYS A 70 -7.19 -10.51 6.44
CA LYS A 70 -8.32 -11.42 6.35
C LYS A 70 -9.15 -11.13 5.10
N LYS A 71 -9.64 -12.18 4.46
CA LYS A 71 -10.40 -12.07 3.20
C LYS A 71 -11.65 -11.21 3.35
N GLU A 72 -12.31 -11.28 4.50
CA GLU A 72 -13.52 -10.50 4.80
C GLU A 72 -13.25 -9.00 4.94
N LEU A 73 -11.98 -8.62 5.16
CA LEU A 73 -11.54 -7.24 5.26
C LEU A 73 -10.95 -6.73 3.93
N PHE A 74 -10.92 -7.54 2.87
CA PHE A 74 -10.24 -7.21 1.62
C PHE A 74 -11.18 -6.48 0.63
N PHE A 75 -11.50 -5.21 0.90
CA PHE A 75 -12.47 -4.40 0.12
C PHE A 75 -12.11 -2.89 0.12
N SER A 76 -12.90 -2.04 -0.54
CA SER A 76 -12.75 -0.56 -0.55
C SER A 76 -11.40 -0.03 -1.03
N TYR A 77 -10.95 -0.53 -2.17
CA TYR A 77 -9.80 -0.02 -2.92
C TYR A 77 -10.20 0.15 -4.40
N GLU A 78 -9.47 1.00 -5.11
CA GLU A 78 -9.71 1.26 -6.52
C GLU A 78 -8.43 1.12 -7.35
N MET A 79 -8.58 0.91 -8.66
CA MET A 79 -7.47 0.83 -9.58
C MET A 79 -7.15 2.22 -10.12
N ILE A 80 -5.99 2.75 -9.75
CA ILE A 80 -5.48 4.04 -10.25
C ILE A 80 -4.29 3.72 -11.16
N ASP A 81 -4.46 4.05 -12.45
CA ASP A 81 -3.57 3.68 -13.55
C ASP A 81 -3.30 2.17 -13.66
N ARG A 82 -2.40 1.64 -12.83
CA ARG A 82 -1.98 0.22 -12.80
C ARG A 82 -1.79 -0.34 -11.40
N THR A 83 -2.13 0.44 -10.38
CA THR A 83 -1.95 0.09 -8.98
C THR A 83 -3.29 0.11 -8.27
N SER A 84 -3.57 -0.94 -7.49
CA SER A 84 -4.71 -0.91 -6.56
C SER A 84 -4.35 -0.05 -5.36
N LEU A 85 -5.15 0.96 -5.04
CA LEU A 85 -4.96 1.87 -3.92
C LEU A 85 -6.18 1.85 -3.00
N ALA A 86 -5.95 1.70 -1.70
CA ALA A 86 -6.99 1.80 -0.68
C ALA A 86 -7.53 3.23 -0.59
N TRP A 87 -8.84 3.35 -0.38
CA TRP A 87 -9.41 4.64 0.03
C TRP A 87 -8.85 5.05 1.40
N PRO A 88 -8.75 6.34 1.73
CA PRO A 88 -8.15 6.80 2.99
C PRO A 88 -8.79 6.14 4.23
N GLU A 89 -10.12 6.03 4.27
CA GLU A 89 -10.84 5.39 5.37
C GLU A 89 -10.52 3.89 5.45
N LYS A 90 -10.34 3.25 4.29
CA LYS A 90 -9.95 1.84 4.23
C LYS A 90 -8.53 1.63 4.73
N ALA A 91 -7.59 2.48 4.32
CA ALA A 91 -6.21 2.44 4.76
C ALA A 91 -6.09 2.59 6.28
N ALA A 92 -6.89 3.50 6.87
CA ALA A 92 -6.97 3.65 8.33
C ALA A 92 -7.50 2.39 9.02
N LEU A 93 -8.56 1.76 8.47
CA LEU A 93 -9.09 0.51 9.01
C LEU A 93 -8.09 -0.65 8.93
N ASP A 94 -7.36 -0.77 7.82
CA ASP A 94 -6.32 -1.78 7.65
C ASP A 94 -5.19 -1.59 8.66
N TYR A 95 -4.75 -0.35 8.84
CA TYR A 95 -3.75 0.03 9.82
C TYR A 95 -4.17 -0.38 11.22
N ILE A 96 -5.36 0.02 11.66
CA ILE A 96 -5.90 -0.34 12.97
C ILE A 96 -5.99 -1.87 13.14
N TYR A 97 -6.48 -2.59 12.12
CA TYR A 97 -6.59 -4.04 12.17
C TYR A 97 -5.23 -4.72 12.39
N LEU A 98 -4.21 -4.32 11.62
CA LEU A 98 -2.87 -4.91 11.70
C LEU A 98 -2.16 -4.54 13.00
N GLN A 99 -2.31 -3.30 13.47
CA GLN A 99 -1.76 -2.90 14.77
C GLN A 99 -2.35 -3.75 15.90
N ARG A 100 -3.67 -3.98 15.88
CA ARG A 100 -4.32 -4.88 16.85
C ARG A 100 -3.87 -6.33 16.74
N GLN A 101 -3.62 -6.83 15.51
CA GLN A 101 -3.05 -8.18 15.31
C GLN A 101 -1.65 -8.30 15.94
N ASN A 102 -0.87 -7.21 15.90
CA ASN A 102 0.47 -7.13 16.49
C ASN A 102 0.45 -6.84 18.01
N GLY A 103 -0.72 -6.84 18.65
CA GLY A 103 -0.87 -6.56 20.08
C GLY A 103 -0.75 -5.09 20.46
N ILE A 104 -0.79 -4.19 19.49
CA ILE A 104 -0.78 -2.74 19.71
C ILE A 104 -2.24 -2.26 19.78
N GLU A 105 -2.64 -1.73 20.93
CA GLU A 105 -3.92 -1.06 21.07
C GLU A 105 -3.84 0.35 20.48
N PRO A 106 -4.78 0.76 19.60
CA PRO A 106 -4.82 2.12 19.10
C PRO A 106 -5.07 3.08 20.27
N SER A 107 -4.19 4.05 20.48
CA SER A 107 -4.45 5.13 21.43
C SER A 107 -5.50 6.06 20.83
N LEU A 108 -6.76 5.91 21.24
CA LEU A 108 -7.87 6.80 20.87
C LEU A 108 -7.94 8.05 21.75
N ASN A 109 -6.83 8.44 22.36
CA ASN A 109 -6.79 9.62 23.20
C ASN A 109 -6.62 10.83 22.27
N GLU A 110 -7.68 11.63 22.18
CA GLU A 110 -7.70 12.95 21.54
C GLU A 110 -6.65 13.90 22.13
#